data_AF-A0A5J4RWX6-F1
#
_entry.id   AF-A0A5J4RWX6-F1
#
_cell.length_a   1.000
_cell.length_b   1.000
_cell.length_c   1.000
_cell.angle_alpha   90.00
_cell.angle_beta   90.00
_cell.angle_gamma   90.00
#
_symmetry.space_group_name_H-M   'P 1'
#
loop_
_entity.id
_entity.type
_entity.pdbx_description
1 polymer ?
#
loop_
_entity_poly.entity_id
_entity_poly.type
_entity_poly.pdbx_seq_one_letter_code
_entity_poly.pdbx_strand_id
1 'polypeptide(L)'
;MYQTDLRETQWQYIQKVLHIQERKRKHDLRVMWNAIFYLLKTGCQWRMLPSHYPKWQLVYYYYRKWAELAEFDLLLGKLRENVRFQRGQNKEASVGIMDSQSVR
;
A
#
# COMPACT_ATOMS: atom_id res chain seq x y z
N MET A 1 -15.29 -2.88 -10.15
CA MET A 1 -13.83 -2.67 -10.14
C MET A 1 -13.59 -1.18 -10.16
N TYR A 2 -12.85 -0.65 -9.20
CA TYR A 2 -12.53 0.77 -9.15
C TYR A 2 -11.23 1.07 -9.90
N GLN A 3 -11.07 2.30 -10.38
CA GLN A 3 -9.80 2.74 -10.98
C GLN A 3 -8.62 2.72 -9.98
N THR A 4 -8.92 2.60 -8.69
CA THR A 4 -7.96 2.45 -7.59
C THR A 4 -7.51 1.01 -7.36
N ASP A 5 -8.19 0.04 -7.98
CA ASP A 5 -7.86 -1.37 -7.78
C ASP A 5 -6.51 -1.70 -8.42
N LEU A 6 -5.74 -2.51 -7.72
CA LEU A 6 -4.46 -3.01 -8.19
C LEU A 6 -4.62 -3.83 -9.47
N ARG A 7 -3.79 -3.54 -10.48
CA ARG A 7 -3.55 -4.46 -11.60
C ARG A 7 -2.84 -5.70 -11.12
N GLU A 8 -2.97 -6.79 -11.87
CA GLU A 8 -2.34 -8.07 -11.53
C GLU A 8 -0.82 -7.94 -11.34
N THR A 9 -0.14 -7.26 -12.26
CA THR A 9 1.31 -7.03 -12.19
C THR A 9 1.73 -6.24 -10.95
N GLN A 10 0.91 -5.28 -10.51
CA GLN A 10 1.18 -4.49 -9.30
C GLN A 10 0.98 -5.35 -8.05
N TRP A 11 -0.04 -6.21 -8.05
CA TRP A 11 -0.29 -7.13 -6.95
C TRP A 11 0.83 -8.17 -6.80
N GLN A 12 1.27 -8.77 -7.90
CA GLN A 12 2.40 -9.71 -7.92
C GLN A 12 3.69 -9.06 -7.39
N TYR A 13 3.94 -7.80 -7.75
CA TYR A 13 5.06 -7.05 -7.21
C TYR A 13 4.97 -6.90 -5.69
N ILE A 14 3.80 -6.50 -5.17
CA ILE A 14 3.56 -6.37 -3.72
C ILE A 14 3.78 -7.72 -3.02
N GLN A 15 3.19 -8.79 -3.53
CA GLN A 15 3.36 -10.13 -2.97
C GLN A 15 4.83 -10.55 -2.89
N LYS A 16 5.60 -10.26 -3.95
CA LYS A 16 7.02 -10.59 -4.02
C LYS A 16 7.85 -9.78 -3.03
N VAL A 17 7.63 -8.47 -2.94
CA VAL A 17 8.41 -7.58 -2.05
C VAL A 17 8.11 -7.86 -0.58
N LEU A 18 6.84 -8.11 -0.25
CA LEU A 18 6.41 -8.35 1.14
C LEU A 18 6.47 -9.83 1.54
N HIS A 19 6.95 -10.71 0.66
CA HIS A 19 7.01 -12.15 0.88
C HIS A 19 5.68 -12.72 1.41
N ILE A 20 4.56 -12.28 0.82
CA ILE A 20 3.23 -12.63 1.31
C ILE A 20 3.02 -14.14 1.17
N GLN A 21 2.90 -14.81 2.30
CA GLN A 21 2.62 -16.24 2.32
C GLN A 21 1.16 -16.53 1.92
N GLU A 22 1.03 -17.49 1.00
CA GLU A 22 -0.24 -18.10 0.66
C GLU A 22 -0.72 -18.95 1.83
N ARG A 23 -1.89 -18.58 2.35
CA ARG A 23 -2.63 -19.35 3.35
C ARG A 23 -4.10 -19.11 3.12
N LYS A 24 -4.91 -20.10 3.48
CA LYS A 24 -6.36 -20.00 3.41
C LYS A 24 -6.84 -18.85 4.31
N ARG A 25 -7.47 -17.85 3.71
CA ARG A 25 -8.07 -16.70 4.39
C ARG A 25 -9.52 -16.56 3.93
N LYS A 26 -10.39 -16.01 4.78
CA LYS A 26 -11.78 -15.70 4.40
C LYS A 26 -11.85 -14.63 3.29
N HIS A 27 -10.93 -13.68 3.33
CA HIS A 27 -10.80 -12.61 2.34
C HIS A 27 -9.37 -12.59 1.80
N ASP A 28 -9.24 -12.41 0.49
CA ASP A 28 -7.96 -12.18 -0.17
C ASP A 28 -7.33 -10.87 0.35
N LEU A 29 -6.02 -10.88 0.57
CA LEU A 29 -5.27 -9.70 0.96
C LEU A 29 -5.28 -8.62 -0.12
N ARG A 30 -5.39 -8.99 -1.40
CA ARG A 30 -5.54 -8.02 -2.49
C ARG A 30 -6.75 -7.11 -2.28
N VAL A 31 -7.84 -7.68 -1.75
CA VAL A 31 -9.06 -6.92 -1.47
C VAL A 31 -8.83 -5.89 -0.36
N MET A 32 -7.98 -6.20 0.63
CA MET A 32 -7.58 -5.24 1.67
C MET A 32 -6.78 -4.08 1.08
N TRP A 33 -5.81 -4.38 0.21
CA TRP A 33 -5.03 -3.37 -0.49
C TRP A 33 -5.89 -2.47 -1.38
N ASN A 34 -6.81 -3.07 -2.16
CA ASN A 34 -7.75 -2.32 -2.98
C ASN A 34 -8.63 -1.38 -2.13
N ALA A 35 -9.13 -1.85 -0.98
CA ALA A 35 -9.90 -1.03 -0.06
C ALA A 35 -9.08 0.13 0.53
N ILE A 36 -7.83 -0.11 0.91
CA ILE A 36 -6.91 0.92 1.41
C ILE A 36 -6.63 1.97 0.32
N PHE A 37 -6.40 1.55 -0.92
CA PHE A 37 -6.16 2.47 -2.04
C PHE A 37 -7.41 3.25 -2.45
N TYR A 38 -8.58 2.63 -2.40
CA TYR A 38 -9.85 3.33 -2.56
C TYR A 38 -9.98 4.46 -1.53
N LEU A 39 -9.76 4.13 -0.25
CA LEU A 39 -9.82 5.11 0.84
C LEU A 39 -8.79 6.23 0.65
N LEU A 40 -7.54 5.88 0.32
CA LEU A 40 -6.46 6.84 0.09
C LEU A 40 -6.77 7.80 -1.07
N LYS A 41 -7.35 7.29 -2.16
CA LYS A 41 -7.63 8.12 -3.35
C LYS A 41 -8.87 8.99 -3.20
N THR A 42 -9.89 8.49 -2.50
CA THR A 42 -11.17 9.19 -2.34
C THR A 42 -11.25 10.07 -1.10
N GLY A 43 -10.42 9.78 -0.08
CA GLY A 43 -10.49 10.45 1.22
C GLY A 43 -11.75 10.11 2.02
N CYS A 44 -12.49 9.06 1.66
CA CYS A 44 -13.70 8.69 2.38
C CYS A 44 -13.38 8.26 3.82
N GLN A 45 -14.31 8.51 4.75
CA GLN A 45 -14.17 8.01 6.12
C GLN A 45 -14.14 6.48 6.14
N TRP A 46 -13.41 5.88 7.09
CA TRP A 46 -13.35 4.41 7.24
C TRP A 46 -14.72 3.73 7.29
N ARG A 47 -15.69 4.34 7.98
CA ARG A 47 -17.06 3.82 8.10
C ARG A 47 -17.89 3.94 6.81
N MET A 48 -17.42 4.73 5.85
CA MET A 48 -18.05 4.97 4.55
C MET A 48 -17.43 4.10 3.45
N LEU A 49 -16.57 3.14 3.80
CA LEU A 49 -16.02 2.19 2.84
C LEU A 49 -17.18 1.43 2.14
N PRO A 50 -17.15 1.26 0.80
CA PRO A 50 -18.19 0.55 0.06
C PRO A 50 -18.49 -0.84 0.64
N SER A 51 -19.78 -1.21 0.68
CA SER A 51 -20.28 -2.42 1.35
C SER A 51 -19.81 -3.76 0.76
N HIS A 52 -19.29 -3.76 -0.49
CA HIS A 52 -18.72 -4.95 -1.11
C HIS A 52 -17.28 -5.24 -0.63
N TYR A 53 -16.60 -4.27 -0.03
CA TYR A 53 -15.34 -4.54 0.66
C TYR A 53 -15.61 -5.25 2.00
N PRO A 54 -14.61 -5.97 2.55
CA PRO A 54 -14.68 -6.47 3.91
C PRO A 54 -14.99 -5.34 4.89
N LYS A 55 -15.59 -5.70 6.04
CA LYS A 55 -15.93 -4.73 7.09
C LYS A 55 -14.72 -3.84 7.40
N TRP A 56 -14.95 -2.54 7.52
CA TRP A 56 -13.88 -1.55 7.67
C TRP A 56 -12.92 -1.86 8.83
N GLN A 57 -13.39 -2.50 9.91
CA GLN A 57 -12.53 -2.91 11.03
C GLN A 57 -11.44 -3.89 10.60
N LEU A 58 -11.77 -4.81 9.70
CA LEU A 58 -10.82 -5.80 9.18
C LEU A 58 -9.81 -5.14 8.24
N VAL A 59 -10.28 -4.23 7.38
CA VAL A 59 -9.39 -3.45 6.50
C VAL A 59 -8.43 -2.60 7.34
N TYR A 60 -8.95 -1.91 8.35
CA TYR A 60 -8.14 -1.12 9.28
C TYR A 60 -7.15 -1.97 10.07
N TYR A 61 -7.53 -3.18 10.50
CA TYR A 61 -6.61 -4.13 11.13
C TYR A 61 -5.40 -4.45 10.24
N TYR A 62 -5.62 -4.76 8.96
CA TYR A 62 -4.51 -5.03 8.03
C TYR A 62 -3.69 -3.77 7.74
N TYR A 63 -4.34 -2.63 7.54
CA TYR A 63 -3.65 -1.34 7.38
C TYR A 63 -2.71 -1.08 8.57
N ARG A 64 -3.23 -1.15 9.80
CA ARG A 64 -2.44 -0.91 11.02
C ARG A 64 -1.28 -1.89 11.11
N LYS A 65 -1.54 -3.18 10.91
CA LYS A 65 -0.51 -4.23 10.97
C LYS A 65 0.62 -3.95 9.98
N TRP A 66 0.30 -3.59 8.75
CA TRP A 66 1.29 -3.31 7.71
C TRP A 66 2.04 -2.00 7.94
N ALA A 67 1.39 -1.01 8.55
CA ALA A 67 2.04 0.23 8.99
C ALA A 67 3.03 -0.03 10.13
N GLU A 68 2.66 -0.82 11.13
CA GLU A 68 3.54 -1.19 12.25
C GLU A 68 4.76 -2.01 11.79
N LEU A 69 4.60 -2.83 10.75
CA LEU A 69 5.68 -3.59 10.12
C LEU A 69 6.50 -2.78 9.10
N ALA A 70 6.19 -1.49 8.91
CA ALA A 70 6.82 -0.62 7.91
C ALA A 70 6.75 -1.18 6.47
N GLU A 71 5.74 -2.00 6.16
CA GLU A 71 5.62 -2.63 4.83
C GLU A 71 5.35 -1.60 3.72
N PHE A 72 4.62 -0.54 4.05
CA PHE A 72 4.41 0.59 3.12
C PHE A 72 5.71 1.32 2.82
N ASP A 73 6.55 1.56 3.84
CA ASP A 73 7.85 2.21 3.67
C ASP A 73 8.81 1.34 2.87
N LEU A 74 8.83 0.03 3.11
CA LEU A 74 9.61 -0.93 2.33
C LEU A 74 9.21 -0.91 0.85
N LEU A 75 7.91 -1.00 0.56
CA LEU A 75 7.40 -0.94 -0.81
C LEU A 75 7.76 0.38 -1.49
N LEU A 76 7.55 1.49 -0.79
CA LEU A 76 7.84 2.81 -1.33
C LEU A 76 9.35 3.00 -1.56
N GLY A 77 10.19 2.49 -0.66
CA GLY A 77 11.65 2.45 -0.82
C GLY A 77 12.06 1.69 -2.09
N LYS A 78 11.52 0.48 -2.30
CA LYS A 78 11.82 -0.32 -3.50
C LYS A 78 11.32 0.31 -4.79
N LEU A 79 10.18 0.99 -4.77
CA LEU A 79 9.70 1.75 -5.92
C LEU A 79 10.62 2.95 -6.22
N ARG A 80 11.07 3.69 -5.20
CA ARG A 80 12.03 4.80 -5.37
C ARG A 80 13.36 4.32 -5.95
N GLU A 81 13.93 3.23 -5.43
CA GLU A 81 15.16 2.62 -5.96
C GLU A 81 15.02 2.31 -7.46
N ASN A 82 13.90 1.71 -7.86
CA ASN A 82 13.62 1.35 -9.25
C ASN A 82 13.50 2.58 -10.16
N VAL A 83 12.76 3.60 -9.73
CA VAL A 83 12.61 4.84 -10.50
C VAL A 83 13.95 5.57 -10.67
N ARG A 84 14.78 5.61 -9.62
CA ARG A 84 16.11 6.22 -9.68
C ARG A 84 17.03 5.48 -10.65
N PHE A 85 17.03 4.15 -10.59
CA PHE A 85 17.80 3.32 -11.51
C PHE A 85 17.38 3.55 -12.97
N GLN A 86 16.08 3.62 -13.26
CA GLN A 86 15.56 3.93 -14.60
C GLN A 86 15.97 5.31 -15.11
N ARG A 87 16.27 6.25 -14.20
CA ARG A 87 16.77 7.59 -14.52
C ARG A 87 18.31 7.66 -14.63
N GLY A 88 19.00 6.51 -14.58
CA GLY A 88 20.47 6.45 -14.61
C GLY A 88 21.13 6.94 -13.32
N GLN A 89 20.39 7.00 -12.21
CA GLN A 89 20.89 7.44 -10.92
C GLN A 89 21.25 6.25 -10.02
N ASN A 90 22.07 6.49 -8.99
CA ASN A 90 22.27 5.50 -7.93
C ASN A 90 20.94 5.19 -7.23
N LYS A 91 20.68 3.92 -6.93
CA LYS A 91 19.48 3.43 -6.23
C LYS A 91 19.30 4.13 -4.88
N GLU A 92 20.40 4.30 -4.16
CA GLU A 92 20.42 5.05 -2.91
C GLU A 92 20.63 6.55 -3.20
N ALA A 93 19.90 7.39 -2.46
CA ALA A 93 20.07 8.83 -2.54
C ALA A 93 21.25 9.27 -1.68
N SER A 94 22.07 10.18 -2.22
CA SER A 94 23.15 10.81 -1.45
C SER A 94 22.66 11.95 -0.55
N VAL A 95 21.45 12.47 -0.77
CA VAL A 95 20.85 13.57 -0.01
C VAL A 95 19.39 13.23 0.30
N GLY A 96 18.99 13.43 1.56
CA GLY A 96 17.60 13.33 2.03
C GLY A 96 17.07 14.70 2.45
N ILE A 97 15.87 15.06 2.00
CA ILE A 97 15.15 16.25 2.43
C ILE A 97 14.12 15.82 3.47
N MET A 98 14.15 16.43 4.65
CA MET A 98 13.15 16.25 5.70
C MET A 98 12.43 17.57 5.92
N ASP A 99 11.13 17.57 5.68
CA ASP A 99 10.24 18.71 5.91
C ASP A 99 9.12 18.28 6.85
N SER A 100 8.74 19.15 7.79
CA SER A 100 7.68 18.88 8.75
C SER A 100 6.51 19.82 8.50
N GLN A 101 5.36 19.25 8.14
CA GLN A 101 4.12 19.99 7.99
C GLN A 101 3.19 19.73 9.19
N SER A 102 2.63 20.79 9.76
CA SER A 102 1.53 20.67 10.73
C SER A 102 0.18 20.70 10.02
N VAL A 103 -0.71 19.80 10.40
CA VAL A 103 -2.12 19.84 9.97
C VAL A 103 -2.86 20.69 11.00
N ARG A 104 -3.50 21.77 10.55
CA ARG A 104 -4.38 22.61 11.38
C ARG A 104 -5.84 22.22 11.18
#